data_AF-A0A9E0R1C9-F1
#
_entry.id   AF-A0A9E0R1C9-F1
#
_cell.length_a   1.000
_cell.length_b   1.000
_cell.length_c   1.000
_cell.angle_alpha   90.00
_cell.angle_beta   90.00
_cell.angle_gamma   90.00
#
_symmetry.space_group_name_H-M   'P 1'
#
loop_
_entity.id
_entity.type
_entity.pdbx_description
1 polymer ?
#
loop_
_entity_poly.entity_id
_entity_poly.type
_entity_poly.pdbx_seq_one_letter_code
_entity_poly.pdbx_strand_id
1 'polypeptide(L)'
;MKPDLLNGEVRPTLIKMTLPMMLGIVSLMLFNVADSYFVSQLGTEQLAALGFTFPVSFTVISLSIGLSVGTSATIAKLIGSGDSSKARQLTTDNLLL
;
A
#
# COMPACT_ATOMS: atom_id res chain seq x y z
N MET A 1 -3.94 6.18 21.89
CA MET A 1 -2.55 5.93 22.33
C MET A 1 -1.70 5.74 21.09
N LYS A 2 -0.78 6.68 20.81
CA LYS A 2 0.19 6.54 19.71
C LYS A 2 1.07 5.33 20.01
N PRO A 3 1.29 4.39 19.08
CA PRO A 3 2.25 3.30 19.29
C PRO A 3 3.63 3.93 19.50
N ASP A 4 4.23 3.70 20.66
CA ASP A 4 5.63 4.04 20.90
C ASP A 4 6.49 2.98 20.21
N LEU A 5 6.88 3.28 18.96
CA LEU A 5 7.66 2.40 18.10
C LEU A 5 9.12 2.24 18.58
N LEU A 6 9.54 2.99 19.61
CA LEU A 6 10.91 3.02 20.09
C LEU A 6 11.09 2.39 21.48
N ASN A 7 10.06 2.38 22.34
CA ASN A 7 10.18 1.87 23.73
C ASN A 7 9.18 0.76 24.11
N GLY A 8 8.28 0.34 23.23
CA GLY A 8 7.28 -0.70 23.51
C GLY A 8 7.76 -2.14 23.21
N GLU A 9 7.18 -3.14 23.86
CA GLU A 9 7.43 -4.55 23.54
C GLU A 9 7.11 -4.83 22.05
N VAL A 10 8.08 -5.39 21.33
CA VAL A 10 8.05 -5.60 19.87
C VAL A 10 6.88 -6.47 19.43
N ARG A 11 6.58 -7.54 20.19
CA ARG A 11 5.52 -8.51 19.89
C ARG A 11 4.10 -7.90 19.88
N PRO A 12 3.60 -7.27 20.96
CA PRO A 12 2.25 -6.72 20.97
C PRO A 12 2.09 -5.56 19.99
N THR A 13 3.13 -4.75 19.77
CA THR A 13 3.10 -3.65 18.81
C THR A 13 3.01 -4.14 17.37
N LEU A 14 3.82 -5.15 17.00
CA LEU A 14 3.73 -5.81 15.69
C LEU A 14 2.35 -6.39 15.45
N ILE A 15 1.81 -7.18 16.40
CA ILE A 15 0.49 -7.80 16.23
C ILE A 15 -0.59 -6.73 16.02
N LYS A 16 -0.55 -5.64 16.79
CA LYS A 16 -1.56 -4.58 16.74
C LYS A 16 -1.52 -3.75 15.44
N MET A 17 -0.36 -3.66 14.79
CA MET A 17 -0.21 -3.00 13.47
C MET A 17 -0.45 -3.95 12.30
N THR A 18 0.05 -5.19 12.39
CA THR A 18 -0.07 -6.18 11.33
C THR A 18 -1.49 -6.71 11.19
N LEU A 19 -2.24 -6.89 12.28
CA LEU A 19 -3.60 -7.42 12.24
C LEU A 19 -4.56 -6.58 11.36
N PRO A 20 -4.66 -5.25 11.51
CA PRO A 20 -5.51 -4.43 10.63
C PRO A 20 -4.98 -4.39 9.19
N MET A 21 -3.66 -4.40 8.97
CA MET A 21 -3.09 -4.48 7.62
C MET A 21 -3.46 -5.79 6.92
N MET A 22 -3.37 -6.92 7.61
CA MET A 22 -3.73 -8.23 7.09
C MET A 22 -5.21 -8.29 6.68
N LEU A 23 -6.11 -7.76 7.52
CA LEU A 23 -7.53 -7.67 7.17
C LEU A 23 -7.77 -6.79 5.93
N GLY A 24 -7.03 -5.71 5.79
CA GLY A 24 -7.07 -4.84 4.61
C GLY A 24 -6.65 -5.58 3.33
N ILE A 25 -5.52 -6.29 3.38
CA ILE A 25 -5.01 -7.08 2.24
C ILE A 25 -5.99 -8.20 1.88
N VAL A 26 -6.53 -8.92 2.88
CA VAL A 26 -7.53 -9.98 2.63
C VAL A 26 -8.79 -9.42 1.97
N SER A 27 -9.27 -8.25 2.40
CA SER A 27 -10.42 -7.59 1.79
C SER A 27 -10.14 -7.18 0.34
N LEU A 28 -8.93 -6.67 0.06
CA LEU A 28 -8.49 -6.32 -1.29
C LEU A 28 -8.43 -7.56 -2.20
N MET A 29 -7.92 -8.69 -1.70
CA MET A 29 -7.88 -9.94 -2.46
C MET A 29 -9.30 -10.47 -2.75
N LEU A 30 -10.19 -10.45 -1.76
CA LEU A 30 -11.60 -10.81 -1.94
C LEU A 30 -12.29 -9.95 -3.00
N PHE A 31 -12.01 -8.65 -2.99
CA PHE A 31 -12.52 -7.74 -4.00
C PHE A 31 -12.01 -8.09 -5.41
N ASN A 32 -10.71 -8.37 -5.56
CA ASN A 32 -10.15 -8.77 -6.86
C ASN A 32 -10.79 -10.06 -7.40
N VAL A 33 -11.05 -11.04 -6.52
CA VAL A 33 -11.73 -12.29 -6.91
C VAL A 33 -13.18 -12.05 -7.29
N ALA A 34 -13.91 -11.27 -6.50
CA ALA A 34 -15.31 -10.93 -6.79
C ALA A 34 -15.42 -10.15 -8.10
N ASP A 35 -14.58 -9.14 -8.31
CA ASP A 35 -14.52 -8.34 -9.54
C ASP A 35 -14.25 -9.23 -10.76
N SER A 36 -13.23 -10.08 -10.69
CA SER A 36 -12.92 -11.04 -11.76
C SER A 36 -14.09 -12.01 -12.02
N TYR A 37 -14.78 -12.47 -10.97
CA TYR A 37 -15.95 -13.33 -11.10
C TYR A 37 -17.12 -12.63 -11.83
N PHE A 38 -17.48 -11.41 -11.42
CA PHE A 38 -18.55 -10.65 -12.08
C PHE A 38 -18.17 -10.27 -13.51
N VAL A 39 -16.92 -9.91 -13.78
CA VAL A 39 -16.46 -9.62 -15.14
C VAL A 39 -16.45 -10.87 -16.01
N SER A 40 -16.14 -12.05 -15.44
CA SER A 40 -16.21 -13.32 -16.18
C SER A 40 -17.63 -13.69 -16.62
N GLN A 41 -18.67 -13.20 -15.93
CA GLN A 41 -20.07 -13.41 -16.28
C GLN A 41 -20.57 -12.53 -17.44
N LEU A 42 -19.86 -11.44 -17.77
CA LEU A 42 -20.25 -10.52 -18.86
C LEU A 42 -19.94 -11.09 -20.26
N GLY A 43 -19.11 -12.12 -20.37
CA GLY A 43 -18.81 -12.84 -21.62
C GLY A 43 -17.31 -13.14 -21.81
N THR A 44 -17.00 -14.11 -22.68
CA THR A 44 -15.61 -14.53 -22.99
C THR A 44 -14.76 -13.42 -23.61
N GLU A 45 -15.38 -12.49 -24.33
CA GLU A 45 -14.70 -11.36 -24.96
C GLU A 45 -14.25 -10.32 -23.91
N GLN A 46 -15.07 -10.09 -22.88
CA GLN A 46 -14.78 -9.19 -21.75
C GLN A 46 -13.71 -9.79 -20.83
N LEU A 47 -13.70 -11.11 -20.64
CA LEU A 47 -12.64 -11.80 -19.90
C LEU A 47 -11.29 -11.78 -20.66
N ALA A 48 -11.32 -11.91 -21.98
CA ALA A 48 -10.13 -11.76 -22.83
C ALA A 48 -9.57 -10.32 -22.78
N ALA A 49 -10.46 -9.31 -22.78
CA ALA A 49 -10.08 -7.90 -22.64
C ALA A 49 -9.41 -7.59 -21.29
N LEU A 50 -9.86 -8.21 -20.19
CA LEU A 50 -9.18 -8.14 -18.89
C LEU A 50 -7.75 -8.69 -18.98
N GLY A 51 -7.54 -9.82 -19.66
CA GLY A 51 -6.22 -10.42 -19.85
C GLY A 51 -5.23 -9.50 -20.58
N PHE A 52 -5.71 -8.70 -21.54
CA PHE A 52 -4.89 -7.69 -22.23
C PHE A 52 -4.65 -6.41 -21.42
N THR A 53 -5.56 -6.07 -20.51
CA THR A 53 -5.45 -4.88 -19.66
C THR A 53 -4.59 -5.14 -18.42
N PHE A 54 -4.53 -6.39 -17.95
CA PHE A 54 -3.80 -6.79 -16.76
C PHE A 54 -2.32 -6.38 -16.75
N PRO A 55 -1.53 -6.58 -17.82
CA PRO A 55 -0.12 -6.16 -17.85
C PRO A 55 0.07 -4.64 -17.76
N VAL A 56 -0.84 -3.88 -18.37
CA VAL A 56 -0.80 -2.40 -18.37
C VAL A 56 -1.13 -1.89 -16.97
N SER A 57 -2.24 -2.35 -16.39
CA SER A 57 -2.63 -1.99 -15.01
C SER A 57 -1.57 -2.44 -14.00
N PHE A 58 -1.00 -3.63 -14.17
CA PHE A 58 0.08 -4.12 -13.32
C PHE A 58 1.32 -3.23 -13.40
N THR A 59 1.68 -2.75 -14.59
CA THR A 59 2.82 -1.84 -14.77
C THR A 59 2.59 -0.53 -14.02
N VAL A 60 1.39 0.06 -14.17
CA VAL A 60 1.02 1.30 -13.48
C VAL A 60 1.03 1.09 -11.96
N ILE A 61 0.38 0.04 -11.47
CA ILE A 61 0.31 -0.27 -10.03
C ILE A 61 1.71 -0.52 -9.46
N SER A 62 2.54 -1.30 -10.16
CA SER A 62 3.92 -1.59 -9.75
C SER A 62 4.75 -0.31 -9.63
N LEU A 63 4.63 0.60 -10.60
CA LEU A 63 5.32 1.89 -10.56
C LEU A 63 4.81 2.75 -9.40
N SER A 64 3.50 2.83 -9.19
CA SER A 64 2.89 3.57 -8.08
C SER A 64 3.33 3.03 -6.72
N ILE A 65 3.35 1.70 -6.53
CA ILE A 65 3.84 1.07 -5.31
C ILE A 65 5.33 1.36 -5.12
N GLY A 66 6.14 1.24 -6.18
CA GLY A 66 7.57 1.54 -6.14
C GLY A 66 7.87 2.97 -5.69
N LEU A 67 7.16 3.95 -6.24
CA LEU A 67 7.27 5.35 -5.83
C LEU A 67 6.80 5.56 -4.38
N SER A 68 5.66 4.98 -4.00
CA SER A 68 5.13 5.08 -2.63
C SER A 68 6.11 4.52 -1.58
N VAL A 69 6.66 3.33 -1.83
CA VAL A 69 7.64 2.69 -0.94
C VAL A 69 8.96 3.48 -0.92
N GLY A 70 9.42 4.00 -2.07
CA GLY A 70 10.63 4.83 -2.16
C GLY A 70 10.52 6.13 -1.36
N THR A 71 9.39 6.83 -1.46
CA THR A 71 9.09 8.02 -0.66
C THR A 71 9.01 7.67 0.82
N SER A 72 8.31 6.58 1.18
CA SER A 72 8.21 6.12 2.57
C SER A 72 9.58 5.75 3.17
N ALA A 73 10.46 5.10 2.41
CA ALA A 73 11.80 4.75 2.85
C ALA A 73 12.68 5.99 3.07
N THR A 74 12.56 6.99 2.19
CA THR A 74 13.28 8.26 2.32
C THR A 74 12.81 9.04 3.55
N ILE A 75 11.50 9.09 3.80
CA ILE A 75 10.91 9.70 5.00
C ILE A 75 11.36 8.95 6.26
N ALA A 76 11.32 7.61 6.26
CA ALA A 76 11.76 6.79 7.38
C ALA A 76 13.24 7.04 7.73
N LYS A 77 14.11 7.21 6.72
CA LYS A 77 15.53 7.53 6.90
C LYS A 77 15.74 8.91 7.55
N LEU A 78 14.97 9.92 7.13
CA LEU A 78 15.01 11.28 7.69
C LEU A 78 14.49 11.36 9.13
N ILE A 79 13.42 10.60 9.44
CA ILE A 79 12.91 10.47 10.81
C ILE A 79 13.95 9.77 11.69
N GLY A 80 14.60 8.71 11.18
CA GLY A 80 15.64 7.98 11.90
C GLY A 80 16.91 8.79 12.19
N SER A 81 17.22 9.82 11.39
CA SER A 81 18.37 10.71 11.63
C SER A 81 18.10 11.85 12.63
N GLY A 82 16.94 11.86 13.29
CA GLY A 82 16.60 12.85 14.34
C GLY A 82 16.05 14.19 13.83
N ASP A 83 15.98 14.40 12.52
CA ASP A 83 15.57 15.67 11.90
C ASP A 83 14.05 15.66 11.57
N SER A 84 13.25 15.47 12.62
CA SER A 84 11.78 15.28 12.54
C SER A 84 11.04 16.48 11.91
N SER A 85 11.66 17.67 11.94
CA SER A 85 11.12 18.90 11.34
C SER A 85 11.11 18.83 9.80
N LYS A 86 12.23 18.43 9.19
CA LYS A 86 12.33 18.24 7.74
C LYS A 86 11.47 17.09 7.23
N ALA A 87 11.34 16.01 8.00
CA ALA A 87 10.45 14.91 7.65
C ALA A 87 8.99 15.37 7.51
N ARG A 88 8.52 16.26 8.39
CA ARG A 88 7.15 16.80 8.35
C ARG A 88 6.93 17.72 7.14
N GLN A 89 7.92 18.53 6.79
CA GLN A 89 7.86 19.41 5.63
C GLN A 89 7.85 18.62 4.32
N LEU A 90 8.75 17.64 4.17
CA LEU A 90 8.79 16.74 3.00
C LEU A 90 7.54 15.86 2.87
N THR A 91 6.93 15.45 3.99
CA THR A 91 5.65 14.71 3.95
C THR A 91 4.52 15.60 3.43
N THR A 92 4.52 16.89 3.78
CA THR A 92 3.52 17.86 3.30
C THR A 92 3.72 18.17 1.83
N ASP A 93 4.96 18.37 1.39
CA ASP A 93 5.28 18.59 -0.02
C ASP A 93 4.95 17.38 -0.91
N ASN A 94 5.20 16.16 -0.43
CA ASN A 94 4.82 14.93 -1.16
C ASN A 94 3.30 14.65 -1.15
N LEU A 95 2.54 15.25 -0.25
CA LEU A 95 1.07 15.13 -0.20
C LEU A 95 0.36 16.21 -1.03
N LEU A 96 1.03 17.32 -1.31
CA LEU A 96 0.53 18.44 -2.12
C LEU A 96 0.86 18.30 -3.61
N LEU A 97 1.85 17.47 -3.95
CA LEU A 97 2.17 17.01 -5.31
C LEU A 97 1.33 15.80 -5.70
#